data_AF-A0A4R6BYG2-F1
#
_entry.id   AF-A0A4R6BYG2-F1
#
_cell.length_a   1.000
_cell.length_b   1.000
_cell.length_c   1.000
_cell.angle_alpha   90.00
_cell.angle_beta   90.00
_cell.angle_gamma   90.00
#
_symmetry.space_group_name_H-M   'P 1'
#
loop_
_entity.id
_entity.type
_entity.pdbx_description
1 polymer ?
#
loop_
_entity_poly.entity_id
_entity_poly.type
_entity_poly.pdbx_seq_one_letter_code
_entity_poly.pdbx_strand_id
1 'polypeptide(L)'
;INYNKLDHKLAAQLGIGIIYQELSVIDELTVLENLYIGRHLTKKICGVNIIDWREMRVRAAMMLLRVGLKVDLDEKVANLSISHKQMLEIAKTLMLDAKVIIMDEPTSSLTNKEVDYLFLIMNQLRK
;
A
#
# COMPACT_ATOMS: atom_id res chain seq x y z
N ILE A 1 -28.42 -8.04 11.39
CA ILE A 1 -27.28 -7.52 10.58
C ILE A 1 -27.39 -8.14 9.20
N ASN A 2 -27.36 -7.35 8.12
CA ASN A 2 -27.48 -7.89 6.76
C ASN A 2 -26.09 -8.30 6.26
N TYR A 3 -25.72 -9.56 6.48
CA TYR A 3 -24.39 -10.10 6.22
C TYR A 3 -23.99 -10.05 4.72
N ASN A 4 -24.96 -10.01 3.80
CA ASN A 4 -24.70 -9.99 2.36
C ASN A 4 -24.05 -8.70 1.84
N LYS A 5 -23.95 -7.66 2.66
CA LYS A 5 -23.29 -6.39 2.31
C LYS A 5 -21.90 -6.24 2.93
N LEU A 6 -21.44 -7.20 3.74
CA LEU A 6 -20.15 -7.15 4.42
C LEU A 6 -19.06 -7.71 3.49
N ASP A 7 -18.55 -6.89 2.57
CA ASP A 7 -17.49 -7.24 1.63
C ASP A 7 -16.20 -6.41 1.82
N HIS A 8 -15.13 -6.79 1.12
CA HIS A 8 -13.83 -6.11 1.17
C HIS A 8 -13.90 -4.63 0.76
N LYS A 9 -14.82 -4.29 -0.14
CA LYS A 9 -15.01 -2.92 -0.61
C LYS A 9 -15.64 -2.04 0.46
N LEU A 10 -16.65 -2.55 1.17
CA LEU A 10 -17.24 -1.88 2.32
C LEU A 10 -16.22 -1.72 3.44
N ALA A 11 -15.40 -2.74 3.71
CA ALA A 11 -14.33 -2.66 4.71
C ALA A 11 -13.35 -1.51 4.39
N ALA A 12 -12.86 -1.44 3.15
CA ALA A 12 -11.98 -0.36 2.70
C ALA A 12 -12.65 1.03 2.82
N GLN A 13 -13.93 1.15 2.45
CA GLN A 13 -14.69 2.40 2.60
C GLN A 13 -14.85 2.84 4.06
N LEU A 14 -14.91 1.90 4.99
CA LEU A 14 -14.96 2.17 6.43
C LEU A 14 -13.57 2.47 7.02
N GLY A 15 -12.50 2.42 6.20
CA GLY A 15 -11.12 2.61 6.64
C GLY A 15 -10.52 1.38 7.31
N ILE A 16 -11.02 0.18 7.00
CA ILE A 16 -10.43 -1.08 7.46
C ILE A 16 -9.50 -1.59 6.35
N GLY A 17 -8.19 -1.52 6.60
CA GLY A 17 -7.17 -2.13 5.77
C GLY A 17 -6.86 -3.55 6.23
N ILE A 18 -6.76 -4.50 5.31
CA ILE A 18 -6.40 -5.88 5.60
C ILE A 18 -5.16 -6.24 4.77
N ILE A 19 -4.16 -6.80 5.44
CA ILE A 19 -2.95 -7.34 4.83
C ILE A 19 -2.97 -8.84 5.06
N TYR A 20 -3.05 -9.60 3.96
CA TYR A 20 -3.16 -11.05 3.97
C TYR A 20 -1.77 -11.70 3.98
N GLN A 21 -1.72 -12.99 4.30
CA GLN A 21 -0.50 -13.80 4.23
C GLN A 21 0.00 -13.95 2.78
N GLU A 22 -0.91 -14.08 1.82
CA GLU A 22 -0.60 -14.10 0.39
C GLU A 22 -0.58 -12.67 -0.16
N LEU A 23 0.55 -12.30 -0.77
CA LEU A 23 0.79 -10.95 -1.29
C LEU A 23 -0.21 -10.59 -2.39
N SER A 24 -0.94 -9.48 -2.23
CA SER A 24 -1.88 -8.96 -3.25
C SER A 24 -1.24 -8.02 -4.30
N VAL A 25 0.06 -8.17 -4.53
CA VAL A 25 0.81 -7.37 -5.51
C VAL A 25 0.78 -8.00 -6.90
N ILE A 26 0.88 -7.17 -7.94
CA ILE A 26 0.88 -7.61 -9.34
C ILE A 26 2.30 -7.47 -9.87
N ASP A 27 2.94 -8.60 -10.17
CA ASP A 27 4.35 -8.67 -10.53
C ASP A 27 4.68 -7.95 -11.84
N GLU A 28 3.74 -7.92 -12.79
CA GLU A 28 3.88 -7.26 -14.09
C GLU A 28 3.79 -5.74 -14.02
N LEU A 29 3.34 -5.18 -12.89
CA LEU A 29 3.20 -3.73 -12.70
C LEU A 29 4.43 -3.16 -11.98
N THR A 30 4.69 -1.87 -12.20
CA THR A 30 5.73 -1.17 -11.44
C THR A 30 5.32 -0.97 -9.99
N VAL A 31 6.27 -0.60 -9.14
CA VAL A 31 6.00 -0.20 -7.76
C VAL A 31 4.95 0.93 -7.71
N LEU A 32 5.12 1.96 -8.54
CA LEU A 32 4.17 3.08 -8.61
C LEU A 32 2.77 2.63 -9.01
N GLU A 33 2.66 1.77 -10.02
CA GLU A 33 1.39 1.24 -10.51
C GLU A 33 0.69 0.41 -9.43
N ASN A 34 1.43 -0.46 -8.73
CA ASN A 34 0.90 -1.28 -7.63
C ASN A 34 0.33 -0.45 -6.49
N LEU A 35 0.96 0.68 -6.14
CA LEU A 35 0.50 1.57 -5.07
C LEU A 35 -0.85 2.23 -5.40
N TYR A 36 -1.15 2.46 -6.69
CA TYR A 36 -2.31 3.24 -7.13
C TYR A 36 -3.33 2.47 -7.98
N ILE A 37 -3.15 1.17 -8.19
CA ILE A 37 -4.05 0.37 -8.99
C ILE A 37 -5.50 0.50 -8.49
N GLY A 38 -6.42 0.82 -9.41
CA GLY A 38 -7.84 1.07 -9.11
C GLY A 38 -8.15 2.39 -8.39
N ARG A 39 -7.14 3.25 -8.16
CA ARG A 39 -7.28 4.50 -7.37
C ARG A 39 -6.34 5.62 -7.84
N HIS A 40 -6.08 5.71 -9.14
CA HIS A 40 -5.20 6.73 -9.71
C HIS A 40 -5.63 8.13 -9.28
N LEU A 41 -4.65 8.97 -8.90
CA LEU A 41 -4.91 10.39 -8.69
C LEU A 41 -5.13 11.04 -10.04
N THR A 42 -6.17 11.87 -10.13
CA THR A 42 -6.49 12.60 -11.35
C THR A 42 -6.54 14.09 -11.09
N LYS A 43 -6.21 14.87 -12.12
CA LYS A 43 -6.36 16.32 -12.15
C LYS A 43 -7.21 16.73 -13.34
N LYS A 44 -7.90 17.86 -13.20
CA LYS A 44 -8.75 18.41 -14.25
C LYS A 44 -7.94 19.37 -15.11
N ILE A 45 -7.79 19.06 -16.40
CA ILE A 45 -7.14 19.93 -17.39
C ILE A 45 -8.15 20.19 -18.49
N CYS A 46 -8.48 21.46 -18.72
CA CYS A 46 -9.44 21.88 -19.75
C CYS A 46 -10.78 21.12 -19.70
N GLY A 47 -11.26 20.78 -18.50
CA GLY A 47 -12.51 20.04 -18.32
C GLY A 47 -12.39 18.50 -18.29
N VAL A 48 -11.23 17.95 -18.67
CA VAL A 48 -10.99 16.50 -18.76
C VAL A 48 -10.20 16.01 -17.56
N ASN A 49 -10.56 14.83 -17.01
CA ASN A 49 -9.80 14.18 -15.95
C ASN A 49 -8.64 13.40 -16.55
N ILE A 50 -7.42 13.76 -16.15
CA ILE A 50 -6.18 13.12 -16.61
C ILE A 50 -5.42 12.61 -15.38
N ILE A 51 -4.74 11.47 -15.51
CA ILE A 51 -3.91 10.90 -14.44
C ILE A 51 -2.81 11.90 -14.06
N ASP A 52 -2.67 12.15 -12.76
CA ASP A 52 -1.63 13.01 -12.21
C ASP A 52 -0.40 12.21 -11.76
N TRP A 53 0.37 11.75 -12.75
CA TRP A 53 1.60 10.99 -12.52
C TRP A 53 2.60 11.69 -11.62
N ARG A 54 2.69 13.02 -11.70
CA ARG A 54 3.63 13.82 -10.90
C ARG A 54 3.28 13.73 -9.42
N GLU A 55 2.02 13.98 -9.09
CA GLU A 55 1.53 13.90 -7.71
C GLU A 55 1.63 12.47 -7.16
N MET A 56 1.26 11.48 -7.98
CA MET A 56 1.37 10.06 -7.61
C MET A 56 2.80 9.69 -7.22
N ARG A 57 3.81 10.12 -8.02
CA ARG A 57 5.23 9.87 -7.74
C ARG A 57 5.70 10.52 -6.45
N VAL A 58 5.34 11.79 -6.22
CA VAL A 58 5.73 12.51 -4.99
C VAL A 58 5.18 11.79 -3.75
N ARG A 59 3.88 11.48 -3.74
CA ARG A 59 3.24 10.81 -2.61
C ARG A 59 3.74 9.37 -2.42
N ALA A 60 3.97 8.64 -3.52
CA ALA A 60 4.55 7.30 -3.44
C ALA A 60 5.93 7.33 -2.81
N ALA A 61 6.83 8.23 -3.26
CA ALA A 61 8.16 8.37 -2.70
C ALA A 61 8.11 8.70 -1.19
N MET A 62 7.22 9.61 -0.77
CA MET A 62 7.01 9.92 0.64
C MET A 62 6.51 8.71 1.44
N MET A 63 5.58 7.91 0.88
CA MET A 63 5.08 6.72 1.55
C MET A 63 6.14 5.64 1.67
N LEU A 64 6.90 5.37 0.60
CA LEU A 64 8.00 4.41 0.60
C LEU A 64 9.06 4.79 1.62
N LEU A 65 9.42 6.07 1.70
CA LEU A 65 10.32 6.60 2.72
C LEU A 65 9.75 6.40 4.14
N ARG A 66 8.46 6.67 4.34
CA ARG A 66 7.78 6.48 5.64
C ARG A 66 7.82 5.02 6.09
N VAL A 67 7.66 4.08 5.16
CA VAL A 67 7.75 2.65 5.50
C VAL A 67 9.17 2.10 5.51
N GLY A 68 10.17 2.91 5.16
CA GLY A 68 11.58 2.47 5.10
C GLY A 68 11.92 1.60 3.88
N LEU A 69 11.06 1.53 2.88
CA LEU A 69 11.27 0.74 1.66
C LEU A 69 12.05 1.56 0.63
N LYS A 70 13.26 1.11 0.29
CA LYS A 70 14.15 1.77 -0.69
C LYS A 70 14.13 1.01 -2.02
N VAL A 71 13.23 1.40 -2.91
CA VAL A 71 13.07 0.82 -4.26
C VAL A 71 12.79 1.92 -5.26
N ASP A 72 13.11 1.70 -6.54
CA ASP A 72 12.70 2.59 -7.62
C ASP A 72 11.17 2.45 -7.85
N LEU A 73 10.51 3.58 -8.10
CA LEU A 73 9.09 3.62 -8.43
C LEU A 73 8.79 2.97 -9.79
N ASP A 74 9.77 2.96 -10.69
CA ASP A 74 9.68 2.37 -12.02
C ASP A 74 10.14 0.89 -12.07
N GLU A 75 10.66 0.37 -10.96
CA GLU A 75 11.02 -1.05 -10.83
C GLU A 75 9.78 -1.95 -10.95
N LYS A 76 9.91 -3.06 -11.66
CA LYS A 76 8.85 -4.07 -11.73
C LYS A 76 8.78 -4.83 -10.41
N VAL A 77 7.56 -5.07 -9.92
CA VAL A 77 7.38 -5.77 -8.65
C VAL A 77 7.91 -7.20 -8.72
N ALA A 78 7.90 -7.84 -9.88
CA ALA A 78 8.53 -9.13 -10.13
C ALA A 78 10.00 -9.21 -9.63
N ASN A 79 10.75 -8.11 -9.67
CA ASN A 79 12.16 -8.05 -9.32
C ASN A 79 12.40 -7.78 -7.83
N LEU A 80 11.35 -7.52 -7.04
CA LEU A 80 11.46 -7.27 -5.61
C LEU A 80 11.62 -8.59 -4.84
N SER A 81 12.41 -8.54 -3.76
CA SER A 81 12.42 -9.62 -2.77
C SER A 81 11.03 -9.80 -2.15
N ILE A 82 10.76 -10.98 -1.61
CA ILE A 82 9.50 -11.25 -0.90
C ILE A 82 9.28 -10.24 0.25
N SER A 83 10.35 -9.90 0.98
CA SER A 83 10.28 -8.89 2.04
C SER A 83 9.92 -7.49 1.52
N HIS A 84 10.48 -7.08 0.38
CA HIS A 84 10.12 -5.81 -0.26
C HIS A 84 8.68 -5.82 -0.79
N LYS A 85 8.19 -6.93 -1.33
CA LYS A 85 6.77 -7.07 -1.72
C LYS A 85 5.84 -6.92 -0.51
N GLN A 86 6.20 -7.50 0.64
CA GLN A 86 5.46 -7.34 1.89
C GLN A 86 5.40 -5.87 2.32
N MET A 87 6.54 -5.18 2.32
CA MET A 87 6.63 -3.76 2.67
C MET A 87 5.85 -2.87 1.68
N LEU A 88 5.81 -3.25 0.41
CA LEU A 88 5.00 -2.59 -0.61
C LEU A 88 3.50 -2.74 -0.33
N GLU A 89 3.05 -3.91 0.10
CA GLU A 89 1.65 -4.14 0.46
C GLU A 89 1.23 -3.37 1.72
N ILE A 90 2.12 -3.30 2.71
CA ILE A 90 1.95 -2.42 3.88
C ILE A 90 1.80 -0.96 3.42
N ALA A 91 2.70 -0.46 2.57
CA ALA A 91 2.62 0.90 2.02
C ALA A 91 1.30 1.15 1.27
N LYS A 92 0.89 0.23 0.39
CA LYS A 92 -0.37 0.27 -0.38
C LYS A 92 -1.59 0.36 0.54
N THR A 93 -1.56 -0.34 1.67
CA THR A 93 -2.65 -0.34 2.67
C THR A 93 -2.67 0.95 3.46
N LEU A 94 -1.50 1.49 3.85
CA LEU A 94 -1.39 2.77 4.55
C LEU A 94 -1.86 3.95 3.70
N MET A 95 -1.74 3.86 2.38
CA MET A 95 -2.25 4.88 1.46
C MET A 95 -3.79 4.92 1.35
N LEU A 96 -4.50 3.95 1.93
CA LEU A 96 -5.98 3.93 1.93
C LEU A 96 -6.62 4.78 3.03
N ASP A 97 -5.84 5.60 3.74
CA ASP A 97 -6.30 6.28 4.96
C ASP A 97 -6.97 5.31 5.95
N ALA A 98 -6.37 4.12 6.09
CA ALA A 98 -6.88 3.08 6.97
C ALA A 98 -6.86 3.56 8.43
N LYS A 99 -8.03 3.52 9.08
CA LYS A 99 -8.23 3.78 10.51
C LYS A 99 -7.89 2.56 11.36
N VAL A 100 -8.11 1.37 10.80
CA VAL A 100 -7.82 0.08 11.43
C VAL A 100 -7.06 -0.77 10.41
N ILE A 101 -5.96 -1.37 10.83
CA ILE A 101 -5.18 -2.28 10.01
C ILE A 101 -5.20 -3.65 10.68
N ILE A 102 -5.66 -4.65 9.95
CA ILE A 102 -5.62 -6.06 10.33
C ILE A 102 -4.51 -6.70 9.51
N MET A 103 -3.59 -7.37 10.19
CA MET A 103 -2.48 -8.07 9.56
C MET A 103 -2.50 -9.52 10.00
N ASP A 104 -2.36 -10.43 9.04
CA ASP A 104 -2.20 -11.87 9.29
C ASP A 104 -0.74 -12.27 9.02
N GLU A 105 -0.07 -12.81 10.05
CA GLU A 105 1.36 -13.19 10.04
C GLU A 105 2.34 -12.22 9.32
N PRO A 106 2.30 -10.89 9.61
CA PRO A 106 3.01 -9.89 8.79
C PRO A 106 4.53 -9.95 8.89
N THR A 107 5.09 -10.72 9.83
CA THR A 107 6.52 -10.79 10.11
C THR A 107 7.20 -12.03 9.53
N SER A 108 6.45 -12.99 8.99
CA SER A 108 6.98 -14.30 8.54
C SER A 108 8.02 -14.19 7.42
N SER A 109 7.89 -13.17 6.57
CA SER A 109 8.76 -12.89 5.43
C SER A 109 9.78 -11.76 5.68
N LEU A 110 9.80 -11.19 6.88
CA LEU A 110 10.60 -10.02 7.24
C LEU A 110 11.84 -10.38 8.06
N THR A 111 12.92 -9.66 7.83
CA THR A 111 14.11 -9.66 8.69
C THR A 111 13.83 -8.91 10.00
N ASN A 112 14.60 -9.18 11.06
CA ASN A 112 14.44 -8.47 12.35
C ASN A 112 14.43 -6.94 12.21
N LYS A 113 15.27 -6.38 11.32
CA LYS A 113 15.31 -4.93 11.06
C LYS A 113 14.02 -4.42 10.42
N GLU A 114 13.44 -5.18 9.48
CA GLU A 114 12.17 -4.83 8.83
C GLU A 114 10.99 -4.96 9.80
N VAL A 115 11.02 -5.97 10.68
CA VAL A 115 10.04 -6.14 11.77
C VAL A 115 10.07 -4.93 12.72
N ASP A 116 11.26 -4.48 13.14
CA ASP A 116 11.41 -3.29 13.99
C ASP A 116 10.83 -2.03 13.32
N TYR A 117 11.09 -1.87 12.02
CA TYR A 117 10.52 -0.77 11.23
C TYR A 117 9.00 -0.86 11.12
N LEU A 118 8.44 -2.05 10.88
CA LEU A 118 7.00 -2.28 10.87
C LEU A 118 6.37 -1.85 12.20
N PHE A 119 6.93 -2.30 13.33
CA PHE A 119 6.44 -1.90 14.66
C PHE A 119 6.56 -0.40 14.90
N LEU A 120 7.62 0.25 14.42
CA LEU A 120 7.77 1.70 14.48
C LEU A 120 6.65 2.43 13.72
N ILE A 121 6.33 1.98 12.50
CA ILE A 121 5.23 2.53 11.70
C ILE A 121 3.88 2.30 12.40
N MET A 122 3.63 1.10 12.92
CA MET A 122 2.40 0.78 13.67
C MET A 122 2.22 1.70 14.87
N ASN A 123 3.29 1.98 15.61
CA ASN A 123 3.25 2.87 16.77
C ASN A 123 2.98 4.34 16.39
N GLN A 124 3.41 4.78 15.19
CA GLN A 124 3.07 6.12 14.68
C GLN A 124 1.59 6.26 14.32
N LEU A 125 0.92 5.16 13.96
CA LEU A 125 -0.50 5.14 13.55
C LEU A 125 -1.47 5.03 14.72
N ARG A 126 -0.99 4.69 15.92
CA ARG A 126 -1.82 4.54 17.13
C ARG A 126 -2.18 5.86 17.82
N LYS A 127 -1.61 7.00 17.38
CA LYS A 127 -1.87 8.33 17.93
C LYS A 127 -2.83 9.09 17.03
#